data_AF-A0A523R1R5-F1
#
_entry.id   AF-A0A523R1R5-F1
#
_cell.length_a   1.000
_cell.length_b   1.000
_cell.length_c   1.000
_cell.angle_alpha   90.00
_cell.angle_beta   90.00
_cell.angle_gamma   90.00
#
_symmetry.space_group_name_H-M   'P 1'
#
loop_
_entity.id
_entity.type
_entity.pdbx_description
1 polymer ?
#
loop_
_entity_poly.entity_id
_entity_poly.type
_entity_poly.pdbx_seq_one_letter_code
_entity_poly.pdbx_strand_id
1 'polypeptide(L)'
;MKTKVQLIFSFLLISIALFGKQHSITNEYEEVSFSYAKGDTDEYGYYWLDSNEPGGPIYNWIDITGIGTKVNGLIDDNNVGPFSIGFDFPYYWYKRNQFWVNSNGAISFSDPQVYIPQIFGFYIPNPNPPNDLLIPYGADLIFEGVDTAECYYYTNNVDTFVVSYIKVPGMEMGQPIGTHTFQLILTRQDSCIYFQYGKQYNSYSFLNCAGIEDESGSIGLQVFYWDRPDSGYAVKFIPPDSTIGVDESENRKQKTELEMQLLCHPNPFTTSTTIHLTSIAQSAEGIELKVYDVSGRLVKSVPLTTNHLSLGTDLSPGIYFLKLNGKPVGKVVKVR
;
A
#
# COMPACT_ATOMS: atom_id res chain seq x y z
N MET A 1 45.13 -4.34 -74.72
CA MET A 1 44.63 -4.96 -73.47
C MET A 1 44.76 -3.93 -72.35
N LYS A 2 43.70 -3.78 -71.55
CA LYS A 2 43.46 -2.84 -70.44
C LYS A 2 44.63 -2.86 -69.42
N THR A 3 44.93 -1.87 -68.56
CA THR A 3 44.18 -0.74 -67.99
C THR A 3 45.21 0.21 -67.36
N LYS A 4 45.01 1.54 -67.44
CA LYS A 4 45.73 2.54 -66.63
C LYS A 4 44.81 3.05 -65.53
N VAL A 5 45.35 3.14 -64.33
CA VAL A 5 44.78 3.78 -63.15
C VAL A 5 44.95 5.30 -63.28
N GLN A 6 43.91 6.07 -62.97
CA GLN A 6 44.05 7.51 -62.68
C GLN A 6 43.06 7.98 -61.62
N LEU A 7 43.62 8.72 -60.66
CA LEU A 7 42.97 9.47 -59.58
C LEU A 7 41.97 10.51 -60.11
N ILE A 8 40.92 10.78 -59.34
CA ILE A 8 40.24 12.09 -59.33
C ILE A 8 39.93 12.47 -57.87
N PHE A 9 40.33 13.70 -57.51
CA PHE A 9 40.03 14.38 -56.25
C PHE A 9 38.89 15.40 -56.46
N SER A 10 38.02 15.49 -55.44
CA SER A 10 37.22 16.65 -54.96
C SER A 10 36.31 17.42 -55.92
N PHE A 11 35.05 17.57 -55.52
CA PHE A 11 34.35 18.83 -55.19
C PHE A 11 32.84 18.51 -55.10
N LEU A 12 32.18 18.77 -53.96
CA LEU A 12 30.72 18.83 -53.95
C LEU A 12 30.24 20.10 -53.25
N LEU A 13 29.36 20.78 -53.99
CA LEU A 13 28.78 22.09 -53.77
C LEU A 13 27.79 22.13 -52.62
N ILE A 14 27.71 23.31 -52.01
CA ILE A 14 26.62 23.79 -51.16
C ILE A 14 25.36 23.96 -52.01
N SER A 15 24.24 23.38 -51.57
CA SER A 15 22.91 23.98 -51.80
C SER A 15 22.02 23.81 -50.55
N ILE A 16 21.46 24.93 -50.12
CA ILE A 16 20.34 25.09 -49.17
C ILE A 16 19.25 25.71 -50.10
N ALA A 17 17.97 25.33 -50.15
CA ALA A 17 17.04 25.02 -49.08
C ALA A 17 15.72 24.38 -49.59
N LEU A 18 14.97 23.81 -48.62
CA LEU A 18 13.51 23.90 -48.41
C LEU A 18 12.54 23.16 -49.36
N PHE A 19 11.94 22.06 -48.90
CA PHE A 19 10.57 21.95 -48.35
C PHE A 19 10.11 20.49 -48.39
N GLY A 20 9.63 19.97 -47.26
CA GLY A 20 9.06 18.62 -47.17
C GLY A 20 9.20 18.03 -45.78
N LYS A 21 8.44 18.55 -44.82
CA LYS A 21 8.30 17.98 -43.48
C LYS A 21 7.50 16.67 -43.62
N GLN A 22 8.18 15.60 -43.99
CA GLN A 22 7.58 14.27 -43.96
C GLN A 22 7.45 13.89 -42.48
N HIS A 23 6.21 13.84 -41.99
CA HIS A 23 5.89 13.28 -40.68
C HIS A 23 6.35 11.82 -40.69
N SER A 24 7.52 11.56 -40.12
CA SER A 24 7.81 10.24 -39.58
C SER A 24 6.90 10.10 -38.36
N ILE A 25 5.86 9.28 -38.51
CA ILE A 25 5.08 8.79 -37.39
C ILE A 25 6.04 7.94 -36.56
N THR A 26 6.65 8.55 -35.55
CA THR A 26 7.17 7.81 -34.43
C THR A 26 5.94 7.29 -33.70
N ASN A 27 5.74 5.97 -33.72
CA ASN A 27 4.91 5.33 -32.71
C ASN A 27 5.66 5.50 -31.37
N GLU A 28 5.59 6.70 -30.79
CA GLU A 28 5.73 6.86 -29.36
C GLU A 28 4.55 6.09 -28.78
N TYR A 29 4.81 4.87 -28.31
CA TYR A 29 3.97 4.33 -27.28
C TYR A 29 4.06 5.34 -26.14
N GLU A 30 3.01 6.15 -25.96
CA GLU A 30 2.81 6.82 -24.68
C GLU A 30 2.84 5.71 -23.64
N GLU A 31 3.95 5.60 -22.91
CA GLU A 31 3.99 4.90 -21.66
C GLU A 31 2.96 5.57 -20.77
N VAL A 32 1.75 5.02 -20.75
CA VAL A 32 0.78 5.36 -19.73
C VAL A 32 1.27 4.69 -18.47
N SER A 33 2.24 5.34 -17.83
CA SER A 33 2.61 5.12 -16.44
C SER A 33 1.39 5.46 -15.60
N PHE A 34 0.57 4.46 -15.33
CA PHE A 34 -0.37 4.53 -14.22
C PHE A 34 0.45 4.44 -12.93
N SER A 35 1.17 5.51 -12.59
CA SER A 35 1.45 5.76 -11.18
C SER A 35 0.10 6.16 -10.57
N TYR A 36 -0.42 5.40 -9.61
CA TYR A 36 -1.24 6.04 -8.59
C TYR A 36 -0.49 7.29 -8.15
N ALA A 37 -1.16 8.45 -8.13
CA ALA A 37 -0.43 9.70 -8.00
C ALA A 37 0.37 9.63 -6.71
N LYS A 38 1.68 9.87 -6.86
CA LYS A 38 2.65 9.96 -5.79
C LYS A 38 2.06 10.71 -4.58
N GLY A 39 1.98 10.05 -3.43
CA GLY A 39 1.41 10.66 -2.21
C GLY A 39 -0.12 10.54 -2.05
N ASP A 40 -0.83 9.84 -2.94
CA ASP A 40 -2.24 9.52 -2.73
C ASP A 40 -2.40 8.60 -1.52
N THR A 41 -3.49 8.85 -0.79
CA THR A 41 -3.87 8.07 0.38
C THR A 41 -4.80 6.94 -0.06
N ASP A 42 -4.57 5.71 0.40
CA ASP A 42 -5.49 4.59 0.17
C ASP A 42 -6.75 4.69 1.04
N GLU A 43 -7.73 3.80 0.81
CA GLU A 43 -9.01 3.81 1.54
C GLU A 43 -8.88 3.50 3.04
N TYR A 44 -7.76 2.92 3.49
CA TYR A 44 -7.48 2.76 4.91
C TYR A 44 -6.90 4.01 5.53
N GLY A 45 -6.18 4.81 4.74
CA GLY A 45 -5.50 6.02 5.18
C GLY A 45 -3.97 5.94 5.09
N TYR A 46 -3.38 4.86 4.55
CA TYR A 46 -1.95 4.86 4.26
C TYR A 46 -1.66 5.83 3.12
N TYR A 47 -0.50 6.48 3.16
CA TYR A 47 0.08 7.18 2.02
C TYR A 47 1.59 6.93 1.98
N TRP A 48 2.25 7.25 0.87
CA TRP A 48 3.70 7.08 0.76
C TRP A 48 4.43 8.32 0.25
N LEU A 49 5.68 8.47 0.71
CA LEU A 49 6.64 9.48 0.27
C LEU A 49 7.93 8.80 -0.19
N ASP A 50 8.62 9.41 -1.14
CA ASP A 50 9.94 8.96 -1.57
C ASP A 50 11.06 9.95 -1.30
N SER A 51 12.29 9.49 -1.42
CA SER A 51 13.50 10.26 -1.11
C SER A 51 13.75 11.45 -2.04
N ASN A 52 13.00 11.58 -3.13
CA ASN A 52 13.09 12.74 -4.03
C ASN A 52 12.18 13.88 -3.58
N GLU A 53 11.28 13.65 -2.61
CA GLU A 53 10.34 14.65 -2.10
C GLU A 53 10.88 15.42 -0.89
N PRO A 54 10.49 16.70 -0.74
CA PRO A 54 10.67 17.43 0.50
C PRO A 54 10.01 16.70 1.68
N GLY A 55 10.81 16.38 2.70
CA GLY A 55 10.32 15.63 3.87
C GLY A 55 10.19 14.11 3.64
N GLY A 56 10.64 13.62 2.48
CA GLY A 56 10.74 12.19 2.18
C GLY A 56 11.79 11.47 3.03
N PRO A 57 11.78 10.12 3.01
CA PRO A 57 12.78 9.33 3.72
C PRO A 57 14.20 9.57 3.17
N ILE A 58 15.18 9.43 4.04
CA ILE A 58 16.59 9.37 3.64
C ILE A 58 16.96 7.91 3.44
N TYR A 59 17.58 7.59 2.31
CA TYR A 59 18.23 6.28 2.12
C TYR A 59 19.32 6.09 3.18
N ASN A 60 19.14 5.08 4.03
CA ASN A 60 19.99 4.73 5.14
C ASN A 60 19.98 3.22 5.37
N TRP A 61 20.77 2.50 4.58
CA TRP A 61 20.82 1.05 4.57
C TRP A 61 21.21 0.47 5.93
N ILE A 62 20.41 -0.46 6.45
CA ILE A 62 20.74 -1.20 7.68
C ILE A 62 21.42 -2.50 7.28
N ASP A 63 22.74 -2.62 7.47
CA ASP A 63 23.42 -3.88 7.17
C ASP A 63 23.10 -4.94 8.23
N ILE A 64 22.28 -5.92 7.84
CA ILE A 64 21.88 -7.05 8.68
C ILE A 64 22.64 -8.34 8.35
N THR A 65 23.61 -8.32 7.43
CA THR A 65 24.32 -9.55 7.01
C THR A 65 25.15 -10.18 8.15
N GLY A 66 25.59 -9.36 9.10
CA GLY A 66 26.36 -9.81 10.28
C GLY A 66 25.52 -10.08 11.54
N ILE A 67 24.27 -9.65 11.59
CA ILE A 67 23.42 -9.73 12.80
C ILE A 67 22.08 -10.45 12.57
N GLY A 68 21.65 -10.56 11.33
CA GLY A 68 20.41 -11.19 10.92
C GLY A 68 20.54 -12.70 10.73
N THR A 69 19.40 -13.33 10.51
CA THR A 69 19.28 -14.73 10.13
C THR A 69 19.21 -14.84 8.61
N LYS A 70 20.10 -15.64 8.01
CA LYS A 70 20.03 -15.96 6.57
C LYS A 70 18.79 -16.82 6.28
N VAL A 71 17.99 -16.42 5.30
CA VAL A 71 16.88 -17.20 4.78
C VAL A 71 17.44 -18.26 3.85
N ASN A 72 17.34 -19.52 4.26
CA ASN A 72 17.80 -20.65 3.46
C ASN A 72 16.61 -21.30 2.73
N GLY A 73 16.87 -21.92 1.58
CA GLY A 73 15.86 -22.67 0.82
C GLY A 73 15.06 -21.83 -0.18
N LEU A 74 15.43 -20.57 -0.41
CA LEU A 74 14.93 -19.82 -1.56
C LEU A 74 15.53 -20.41 -2.85
N ILE A 75 14.66 -20.63 -3.83
CA ILE A 75 14.96 -21.13 -5.17
C ILE A 75 14.12 -20.30 -6.17
N ASP A 76 13.82 -20.84 -7.34
CA ASP A 76 12.89 -20.24 -8.30
C ASP A 76 11.43 -20.34 -7.79
N ASP A 77 10.66 -19.26 -7.95
CA ASP A 77 9.21 -19.19 -7.67
C ASP A 77 8.75 -19.87 -6.37
N ASN A 78 9.40 -19.57 -5.25
CA ASN A 78 9.08 -20.22 -3.98
C ASN A 78 8.94 -19.27 -2.79
N ASN A 79 8.51 -19.87 -1.68
CA ASN A 79 8.29 -19.20 -0.41
C ASN A 79 8.96 -19.97 0.72
N VAL A 80 9.52 -19.24 1.68
CA VAL A 80 10.12 -19.80 2.90
C VAL A 80 9.54 -19.10 4.13
N GLY A 81 9.12 -19.89 5.11
CA GLY A 81 8.50 -19.40 6.33
C GLY A 81 7.46 -20.36 6.90
N PRO A 82 6.62 -19.92 7.86
CA PRO A 82 6.63 -18.56 8.41
C PRO A 82 7.82 -18.33 9.35
N PHE A 83 8.28 -17.10 9.39
CA PHE A 83 9.20 -16.58 10.41
C PHE A 83 8.47 -15.60 11.31
N SER A 84 8.99 -15.33 12.51
CA SER A 84 8.39 -14.34 13.42
C SER A 84 8.96 -12.94 13.17
N ILE A 85 8.08 -11.94 13.20
CA ILE A 85 8.45 -10.51 13.20
C ILE A 85 9.06 -10.10 14.55
N GLY A 86 8.75 -10.85 15.62
CA GLY A 86 9.22 -10.57 16.98
C GLY A 86 8.37 -9.57 17.77
N PHE A 87 7.35 -8.97 17.13
CA PHE A 87 6.35 -8.10 17.75
C PHE A 87 5.08 -8.03 16.90
N ASP A 88 3.98 -7.53 17.47
CA ASP A 88 2.72 -7.30 16.76
C ASP A 88 2.78 -5.99 15.95
N PHE A 89 3.11 -6.04 14.67
CA PHE A 89 3.13 -4.88 13.79
C PHE A 89 1.70 -4.48 13.35
N PRO A 90 1.23 -3.25 13.59
CA PRO A 90 -0.02 -2.76 13.03
C PRO A 90 0.08 -2.62 11.52
N TYR A 91 -0.82 -3.29 10.80
CA TYR A 91 -0.88 -3.26 9.34
C TYR A 91 -2.33 -3.34 8.89
N TYR A 92 -2.82 -2.27 8.26
CA TYR A 92 -4.25 -2.08 8.03
C TYR A 92 -5.06 -2.33 9.32
N TRP A 93 -6.22 -2.98 9.24
CA TRP A 93 -7.06 -3.28 10.40
C TRP A 93 -6.49 -4.30 11.39
N TYR A 94 -5.34 -4.91 11.10
CA TYR A 94 -4.86 -6.08 11.82
C TYR A 94 -3.47 -5.89 12.41
N LYS A 95 -3.10 -6.84 13.26
CA LYS A 95 -1.75 -6.99 13.76
C LYS A 95 -1.11 -8.21 13.12
N ARG A 96 0.09 -8.03 12.59
CA ARG A 96 0.88 -9.07 11.94
C ARG A 96 2.11 -9.36 12.79
N ASN A 97 2.40 -10.65 13.01
CA ASN A 97 3.52 -11.08 13.87
C ASN A 97 4.36 -12.20 13.24
N GLN A 98 4.03 -12.60 12.02
CA GLN A 98 4.74 -13.60 11.23
C GLN A 98 4.73 -13.21 9.76
N PHE A 99 5.63 -13.80 8.98
CA PHE A 99 5.75 -13.54 7.55
C PHE A 99 6.33 -14.74 6.79
N TRP A 100 6.00 -14.83 5.51
CA TRP A 100 6.68 -15.68 4.53
C TRP A 100 7.52 -14.79 3.62
N VAL A 101 8.72 -15.27 3.28
CA VAL A 101 9.63 -14.63 2.31
C VAL A 101 9.40 -15.28 0.95
N ASN A 102 9.20 -14.47 -0.08
CA ASN A 102 9.05 -14.93 -1.45
C ASN A 102 10.35 -14.70 -2.24
N SER A 103 10.76 -15.65 -3.08
CA SER A 103 11.97 -15.51 -3.92
C SER A 103 11.93 -14.28 -4.81
N ASN A 104 10.73 -13.86 -5.21
CA ASN A 104 10.49 -12.77 -6.16
C ASN A 104 10.28 -11.41 -5.49
N GLY A 105 10.87 -11.22 -4.30
CA GLY A 105 11.12 -9.90 -3.73
C GLY A 105 9.95 -9.29 -2.96
N ALA A 106 9.08 -10.15 -2.43
CA ALA A 106 8.00 -9.78 -1.51
C ALA A 106 8.07 -10.54 -0.18
N ILE A 107 7.27 -10.08 0.77
CA ILE A 107 6.81 -10.89 1.90
C ILE A 107 5.28 -10.90 1.93
N SER A 108 4.69 -11.97 2.46
CA SER A 108 3.27 -12.00 2.86
C SER A 108 3.15 -12.23 4.35
N PHE A 109 2.17 -11.61 5.00
CA PHE A 109 1.88 -11.87 6.41
C PHE A 109 0.90 -13.03 6.65
N SER A 110 0.18 -13.50 5.63
CA SER A 110 -0.82 -14.57 5.79
C SER A 110 -0.83 -15.64 4.71
N ASP A 111 -0.33 -15.35 3.50
CA ASP A 111 -0.33 -16.30 2.38
C ASP A 111 1.04 -17.00 2.25
N PRO A 112 1.10 -18.34 2.43
CA PRO A 112 2.33 -19.10 2.24
C PRO A 112 2.68 -19.35 0.76
N GLN A 113 1.82 -18.98 -0.18
CA GLN A 113 1.94 -19.26 -1.61
C GLN A 113 1.97 -17.96 -2.44
N VAL A 114 2.92 -17.07 -2.14
CA VAL A 114 3.12 -15.87 -2.96
C VAL A 114 3.70 -16.24 -4.32
N TYR A 115 3.11 -15.72 -5.39
CA TYR A 115 3.62 -15.82 -6.75
C TYR A 115 3.51 -14.44 -7.43
N ILE A 116 4.62 -13.70 -7.45
CA ILE A 116 4.76 -12.41 -8.14
C ILE A 116 6.09 -12.39 -8.90
N PRO A 117 6.31 -11.51 -9.88
CA PRO A 117 5.28 -10.85 -10.66
C PRO A 117 4.51 -11.89 -11.48
N GLN A 118 3.24 -11.61 -11.78
CA GLN A 118 2.46 -12.45 -12.68
C GLN A 118 2.87 -12.18 -14.14
N ILE A 119 2.51 -13.10 -15.05
CA ILE A 119 2.95 -13.07 -16.47
C ILE A 119 2.56 -11.79 -17.23
N PHE A 120 1.58 -11.03 -16.74
CA PHE A 120 1.12 -9.75 -17.29
C PHE A 120 1.44 -8.54 -16.39
N GLY A 121 2.36 -8.73 -15.44
CA GLY A 121 2.63 -7.80 -14.34
C GLY A 121 1.68 -7.99 -13.17
N PHE A 122 2.04 -7.39 -12.03
CA PHE A 122 1.24 -7.41 -10.81
C PHE A 122 0.90 -5.98 -10.38
N TYR A 123 -0.36 -5.59 -10.57
CA TYR A 123 -0.89 -4.31 -10.09
C TYR A 123 -1.10 -4.35 -8.58
N ILE A 124 -1.03 -3.20 -7.92
CA ILE A 124 -1.25 -3.07 -6.49
C ILE A 124 -2.24 -1.93 -6.29
N PRO A 125 -3.35 -2.12 -5.56
CA PRO A 125 -3.80 -3.40 -4.97
C PRO A 125 -4.33 -4.38 -6.04
N ASN A 126 -4.30 -5.69 -5.75
CA ASN A 126 -4.89 -6.73 -6.59
C ASN A 126 -5.67 -7.75 -5.75
N PRO A 127 -7.01 -7.85 -5.90
CA PRO A 127 -7.81 -8.73 -5.04
C PRO A 127 -7.65 -10.22 -5.37
N ASN A 128 -6.92 -10.56 -6.43
CA ASN A 128 -6.60 -11.94 -6.74
C ASN A 128 -5.40 -12.38 -5.88
N PRO A 129 -5.54 -13.47 -5.09
CA PRO A 129 -4.44 -13.97 -4.27
C PRO A 129 -3.17 -14.20 -5.09
N PRO A 130 -1.97 -13.99 -4.52
CA PRO A 130 -1.72 -13.78 -3.09
C PRO A 130 -2.01 -12.33 -2.64
N ASN A 131 -2.39 -12.16 -1.37
CA ASN A 131 -2.69 -10.86 -0.75
C ASN A 131 -1.87 -10.66 0.55
N ASP A 132 -2.13 -9.57 1.29
CA ASP A 132 -1.45 -9.23 2.55
C ASP A 132 0.05 -9.03 2.34
N LEU A 133 0.39 -8.36 1.23
CA LEU A 133 1.73 -8.30 0.67
C LEU A 133 2.44 -6.98 0.98
N LEU A 134 3.74 -7.11 1.27
CA LEU A 134 4.68 -6.02 1.14
C LEU A 134 5.67 -6.40 0.04
N ILE A 135 5.72 -5.58 -1.00
CA ILE A 135 6.49 -5.83 -2.21
C ILE A 135 7.54 -4.71 -2.34
N PRO A 136 8.70 -4.83 -1.68
CA PRO A 136 9.80 -3.90 -1.89
C PRO A 136 10.27 -3.87 -3.34
N TYR A 137 10.43 -5.04 -3.98
CA TYR A 137 10.85 -5.12 -5.37
C TYR A 137 10.37 -6.43 -5.98
N GLY A 138 9.12 -6.45 -6.44
CA GLY A 138 8.51 -7.57 -7.12
C GLY A 138 9.10 -7.73 -8.51
N ALA A 139 9.81 -8.83 -8.77
CA ALA A 139 10.42 -9.12 -10.07
C ALA A 139 10.66 -10.63 -10.22
N ASP A 140 10.79 -11.12 -11.46
CA ASP A 140 11.18 -12.51 -11.71
C ASP A 140 12.66 -12.67 -11.28
N LEU A 141 12.90 -13.19 -10.08
CA LEU A 141 14.19 -13.23 -9.38
C LEU A 141 14.61 -14.66 -9.13
N ILE A 142 15.93 -14.89 -9.09
CA ILE A 142 16.47 -16.24 -8.89
C ILE A 142 17.52 -16.31 -7.78
N PHE A 143 17.34 -17.34 -6.95
CA PHE A 143 18.34 -17.77 -5.96
C PHE A 143 19.02 -19.08 -6.35
N GLU A 144 18.33 -19.95 -7.11
CA GLU A 144 18.87 -21.25 -7.50
C GLU A 144 20.11 -21.10 -8.40
N GLY A 145 21.21 -21.75 -8.01
CA GLY A 145 22.45 -21.73 -8.79
C GLY A 145 23.20 -20.39 -8.77
N VAL A 146 22.83 -19.45 -7.89
CA VAL A 146 23.46 -18.13 -7.79
C VAL A 146 24.11 -17.93 -6.41
N ASP A 147 25.43 -18.08 -6.34
CA ASP A 147 26.19 -17.97 -5.08
C ASP A 147 26.15 -16.56 -4.44
N THR A 148 25.85 -15.53 -5.23
CA THR A 148 25.83 -14.14 -4.74
C THR A 148 24.47 -13.66 -4.26
N ALA A 149 23.39 -14.41 -4.54
CA ALA A 149 22.03 -14.03 -4.18
C ALA A 149 21.77 -14.45 -2.72
N GLU A 150 21.49 -13.49 -1.86
CA GLU A 150 21.23 -13.76 -0.45
C GLU A 150 20.01 -13.02 0.07
N CYS A 151 19.28 -13.63 0.99
CA CYS A 151 18.20 -13.00 1.73
C CYS A 151 18.46 -13.17 3.24
N TYR A 152 18.28 -12.09 4.00
CA TYR A 152 18.42 -12.06 5.44
C TYR A 152 17.19 -11.40 6.06
N TYR A 153 16.84 -11.79 7.27
CA TYR A 153 15.94 -11.01 8.11
C TYR A 153 16.54 -10.76 9.49
N TYR A 154 16.14 -9.67 10.13
CA TYR A 154 16.53 -9.32 11.49
C TYR A 154 15.34 -8.75 12.24
N THR A 155 15.24 -9.07 13.53
CA THR A 155 14.34 -8.40 14.46
C THR A 155 15.04 -8.19 15.79
N ASN A 156 14.79 -7.05 16.42
CA ASN A 156 15.19 -6.82 17.81
C ASN A 156 14.14 -7.36 18.82
N ASN A 157 13.06 -7.99 18.34
CA ASN A 157 11.93 -8.49 19.12
C ASN A 157 11.23 -7.41 19.97
N VAL A 158 11.34 -6.14 19.58
CA VAL A 158 10.74 -5.01 20.30
C VAL A 158 10.01 -4.09 19.33
N ASP A 159 10.71 -3.50 18.38
CA ASP A 159 10.16 -2.44 17.53
C ASP A 159 10.72 -2.35 16.12
N THR A 160 11.75 -3.11 15.77
CA THR A 160 12.44 -3.01 14.49
C THR A 160 12.54 -4.39 13.86
N PHE A 161 12.01 -4.51 12.65
CA PHE A 161 12.13 -5.69 11.80
C PHE A 161 12.64 -5.29 10.41
N VAL A 162 13.52 -6.10 9.84
CA VAL A 162 14.19 -5.82 8.57
C VAL A 162 14.28 -7.10 7.73
N VAL A 163 14.03 -7.01 6.42
CA VAL A 163 14.34 -8.06 5.43
C VAL A 163 15.22 -7.44 4.35
N SER A 164 16.32 -8.10 4.00
CA SER A 164 17.24 -7.63 2.96
C SER A 164 17.45 -8.71 1.91
N TYR A 165 17.24 -8.34 0.65
CA TYR A 165 17.65 -9.09 -0.53
C TYR A 165 18.95 -8.47 -1.05
N ILE A 166 20.00 -9.28 -1.20
CA ILE A 166 21.36 -8.84 -1.53
C ILE A 166 21.76 -9.46 -2.86
N LYS A 167 22.06 -8.60 -3.84
CA LYS A 167 22.57 -8.97 -5.17
C LYS A 167 21.79 -10.11 -5.84
N VAL A 168 20.46 -10.09 -5.73
CA VAL A 168 19.61 -11.11 -6.32
C VAL A 168 19.41 -10.78 -7.80
N PRO A 169 19.88 -11.63 -8.73
CA PRO A 169 19.68 -11.41 -10.15
C PRO A 169 18.25 -11.74 -10.55
N GLY A 170 17.88 -11.22 -11.71
CA GLY A 170 16.68 -11.61 -12.39
C GLY A 170 16.78 -12.83 -13.24
N MET A 171 15.63 -13.34 -13.64
CA MET A 171 15.52 -14.28 -14.73
C MET A 171 15.07 -13.56 -16.01
N GLU A 172 15.86 -13.72 -17.07
CA GLU A 172 15.47 -13.32 -18.41
C GLU A 172 15.90 -14.39 -19.41
N MET A 173 14.94 -14.88 -20.21
CA MET A 173 15.17 -15.95 -21.18
C MET A 173 15.89 -17.18 -20.57
N GLY A 174 15.57 -17.49 -19.30
CA GLY A 174 16.13 -18.63 -18.57
C GLY A 174 17.56 -18.43 -18.07
N GLN A 175 18.08 -17.20 -18.02
CA GLN A 175 19.43 -16.90 -17.54
C GLN A 175 19.42 -15.80 -16.46
N PRO A 176 20.25 -15.92 -15.40
CA PRO A 176 20.46 -14.85 -14.44
C PRO A 176 21.02 -13.58 -15.09
N ILE A 177 20.40 -12.44 -14.83
CA ILE A 177 20.82 -11.14 -15.37
C ILE A 177 20.68 -10.02 -14.34
N GLY A 178 21.65 -9.10 -14.36
CA GLY A 178 21.67 -7.98 -13.43
C GLY A 178 21.76 -8.43 -11.97
N THR A 179 21.63 -7.49 -11.04
CA THR A 179 21.49 -7.79 -9.62
C THR A 179 20.77 -6.66 -8.92
N HIS A 180 19.84 -7.01 -8.03
CA HIS A 180 19.05 -6.08 -7.25
C HIS A 180 19.35 -6.26 -5.76
N THR A 181 19.57 -5.15 -5.08
CA THR A 181 19.75 -5.11 -3.62
C THR A 181 18.71 -4.19 -3.04
N PHE A 182 17.84 -4.71 -2.17
CA PHE A 182 16.73 -3.94 -1.62
C PHE A 182 16.35 -4.45 -0.23
N GLN A 183 15.68 -3.60 0.54
CA GLN A 183 15.40 -3.83 1.95
C GLN A 183 14.00 -3.34 2.31
N LEU A 184 13.31 -4.16 3.10
CA LEU A 184 12.08 -3.82 3.82
C LEU A 184 12.43 -3.51 5.28
N ILE A 185 11.81 -2.48 5.86
CA ILE A 185 11.92 -2.16 7.28
C ILE A 185 10.52 -1.88 7.84
N LEU A 186 10.22 -2.45 9.00
CA LEU A 186 9.02 -2.16 9.80
C LEU A 186 9.43 -1.51 11.11
N THR A 187 8.80 -0.39 11.45
CA THR A 187 9.02 0.33 12.72
C THR A 187 7.74 0.35 13.55
N ARG A 188 7.75 -0.30 14.71
CA ARG A 188 6.56 -0.41 15.58
C ARG A 188 6.14 0.93 16.17
N GLN A 189 7.09 1.83 16.44
CA GLN A 189 6.83 3.10 17.15
C GLN A 189 5.80 3.97 16.43
N ASP A 190 5.89 4.04 15.10
CA ASP A 190 5.05 4.86 14.22
C ASP A 190 4.30 4.02 13.16
N SER A 191 4.41 2.69 13.24
CA SER A 191 3.80 1.73 12.30
C SER A 191 4.14 2.01 10.83
N CYS A 192 5.29 2.66 10.59
CA CYS A 192 5.76 2.98 9.25
C CYS A 192 6.46 1.78 8.61
N ILE A 193 6.41 1.77 7.28
CA ILE A 193 7.05 0.77 6.43
C ILE A 193 8.04 1.51 5.55
N TYR A 194 9.25 0.99 5.40
CA TYR A 194 10.24 1.57 4.50
C TYR A 194 10.72 0.55 3.50
N PHE A 195 10.83 0.97 2.25
CA PHE A 195 11.59 0.27 1.23
C PHE A 195 12.87 1.07 0.95
N GLN A 196 14.00 0.39 0.91
CA GLN A 196 15.28 0.99 0.56
C GLN A 196 15.95 0.22 -0.57
N TYR A 197 16.47 0.95 -1.55
CA TYR A 197 17.04 0.36 -2.75
C TYR A 197 18.53 0.62 -2.79
N GLY A 198 19.29 -0.43 -2.53
CA GLY A 198 20.74 -0.43 -2.67
C GLY A 198 21.15 -0.46 -4.14
N LYS A 199 22.32 -1.04 -4.41
CA LYS A 199 22.85 -1.10 -5.78
C LYS A 199 21.93 -1.92 -6.68
N GLN A 200 21.51 -1.29 -7.77
CA GLN A 200 20.84 -1.91 -8.90
C GLN A 200 21.84 -1.98 -10.06
N TYR A 201 22.07 -3.16 -10.62
CA TYR A 201 23.03 -3.37 -11.70
C TYR A 201 22.40 -4.07 -12.88
N ASN A 202 22.72 -3.57 -14.07
CA ASN A 202 22.07 -3.95 -15.33
C ASN A 202 20.55 -3.74 -15.27
N SER A 203 19.86 -4.02 -16.37
CA SER A 203 18.40 -4.02 -16.41
C SER A 203 17.93 -5.32 -17.02
N TYR A 204 16.82 -5.84 -16.50
CA TYR A 204 16.04 -6.91 -17.10
C TYR A 204 14.58 -6.74 -16.66
N SER A 205 13.66 -7.32 -17.42
CA SER A 205 12.21 -7.36 -17.21
C SER A 205 11.49 -6.03 -16.96
N PHE A 206 10.45 -5.79 -17.76
CA PHE A 206 9.50 -4.70 -17.58
C PHE A 206 8.34 -5.09 -16.68
N LEU A 207 8.39 -6.20 -15.92
CA LEU A 207 7.25 -6.63 -15.08
C LEU A 207 7.42 -6.25 -13.60
N ASN A 208 8.40 -5.41 -13.30
CA ASN A 208 8.76 -5.07 -11.94
C ASN A 208 7.67 -4.21 -11.26
N CYS A 209 7.44 -4.40 -9.97
CA CYS A 209 6.52 -3.57 -9.20
C CYS A 209 7.00 -3.38 -7.76
N ALA A 210 6.45 -2.37 -7.10
CA ALA A 210 6.56 -2.23 -5.66
C ALA A 210 5.30 -1.62 -5.07
N GLY A 211 5.00 -1.99 -3.82
CA GLY A 211 3.83 -1.49 -3.11
C GLY A 211 3.48 -2.32 -1.89
N ILE A 212 2.34 -1.97 -1.29
CA ILE A 212 1.73 -2.67 -0.16
C ILE A 212 0.25 -2.90 -0.43
N GLU A 213 -0.33 -3.96 0.10
CA GLU A 213 -1.79 -4.18 0.05
C GLU A 213 -2.32 -4.95 1.26
N ASP A 214 -3.58 -4.72 1.55
CA ASP A 214 -4.30 -5.33 2.64
C ASP A 214 -4.54 -6.83 2.42
N GLU A 215 -5.17 -7.48 3.40
CA GLU A 215 -5.43 -8.92 3.36
C GLU A 215 -6.41 -9.35 2.26
N SER A 216 -7.24 -8.43 1.79
CA SER A 216 -8.17 -8.69 0.70
C SER A 216 -7.58 -8.39 -0.66
N GLY A 217 -6.41 -7.72 -0.73
CA GLY A 217 -5.84 -7.19 -1.96
C GLY A 217 -6.73 -6.12 -2.62
N SER A 218 -7.69 -5.54 -1.89
CA SER A 218 -8.60 -4.52 -2.45
C SER A 218 -8.13 -3.11 -2.13
N ILE A 219 -7.28 -2.95 -1.11
CA ILE A 219 -6.80 -1.66 -0.63
C ILE A 219 -5.28 -1.73 -0.54
N GLY A 220 -4.60 -0.75 -1.12
CA GLY A 220 -3.16 -0.80 -1.25
C GLY A 220 -2.61 0.42 -1.97
N LEU A 221 -1.29 0.48 -2.01
CA LEU A 221 -0.54 1.56 -2.62
C LEU A 221 0.54 1.00 -3.53
N GLN A 222 0.45 1.34 -4.81
CA GLN A 222 1.53 1.10 -5.76
C GLN A 222 2.53 2.25 -5.72
N VAL A 223 3.82 1.90 -5.67
CA VAL A 223 4.93 2.85 -5.79
C VAL A 223 5.34 2.97 -7.25
N PHE A 224 5.60 1.83 -7.88
CA PHE A 224 5.95 1.76 -9.29
C PHE A 224 5.42 0.47 -9.92
N TYR A 225 5.27 0.52 -11.23
CA TYR A 225 4.81 -0.59 -12.07
C TYR A 225 5.53 -0.52 -13.40
N TRP A 226 6.06 -1.65 -13.84
CA TRP A 226 6.88 -1.76 -15.05
C TRP A 226 8.09 -0.82 -15.07
N ASP A 227 8.62 -0.54 -13.88
CA ASP A 227 9.72 0.40 -13.67
C ASP A 227 10.68 -0.13 -12.59
N ARG A 228 11.83 0.50 -12.43
CA ARG A 228 12.86 0.13 -11.47
C ARG A 228 13.34 1.36 -10.70
N PRO A 229 13.53 1.26 -9.38
CA PRO A 229 14.06 2.36 -8.59
C PRO A 229 15.56 2.56 -8.85
N ASP A 230 16.02 3.78 -8.67
CA ASP A 230 17.44 4.12 -8.70
C ASP A 230 18.19 3.55 -7.48
N SER A 231 19.51 3.41 -7.63
CA SER A 231 20.36 3.08 -6.48
C SER A 231 20.41 4.25 -5.50
N GLY A 232 20.16 3.99 -4.22
CA GLY A 232 20.07 5.01 -3.19
C GLY A 232 18.67 5.65 -3.07
N TYR A 233 17.66 5.10 -3.74
CA TYR A 233 16.26 5.52 -3.58
C TYR A 233 15.66 4.92 -2.29
N ALA A 234 14.70 5.62 -1.68
CA ALA A 234 13.95 5.13 -0.54
C ALA A 234 12.49 5.57 -0.60
N VAL A 235 11.61 4.72 -0.05
CA VAL A 235 10.16 4.96 0.07
C VAL A 235 9.73 4.71 1.50
N LYS A 236 8.82 5.53 2.00
CA LYS A 236 8.21 5.42 3.32
C LYS A 236 6.70 5.40 3.16
N PHE A 237 6.05 4.34 3.64
CA PHE A 237 4.59 4.31 3.83
C PHE A 237 4.27 4.72 5.26
N ILE A 238 3.32 5.63 5.38
CA ILE A 238 2.89 6.25 6.63
C ILE A 238 1.43 5.84 6.83
N PRO A 239 1.08 5.15 7.92
CA PRO A 239 -0.31 4.84 8.25
C PRO A 239 -1.09 6.11 8.60
N PRO A 240 -2.43 6.08 8.59
CA PRO A 240 -3.21 7.18 9.14
C PRO A 240 -2.85 7.39 10.59
N ASP A 241 -2.89 8.64 11.06
CA ASP A 241 -2.67 8.95 12.46
C ASP A 241 -3.59 8.11 13.33
N SER A 242 -3.02 7.35 14.26
CA SER A 242 -3.77 6.58 15.27
C SER A 242 -4.56 7.45 16.26
N THR A 243 -4.63 8.77 16.03
CA THR A 243 -5.66 9.59 16.64
C THR A 243 -7.00 8.99 16.23
N ILE A 244 -7.78 8.58 17.21
CA ILE A 244 -9.18 8.20 17.07
C ILE A 244 -9.90 9.34 16.33
N GLY A 245 -9.90 9.25 15.01
CA GLY A 245 -10.49 10.16 14.06
C GLY A 245 -11.38 9.26 13.21
N VAL A 246 -12.68 9.38 13.45
CA VAL A 246 -13.67 8.87 12.51
C VAL A 246 -13.36 9.57 11.20
N ASP A 247 -12.85 8.82 10.22
CA ASP A 247 -12.84 9.29 8.85
C ASP A 247 -14.32 9.38 8.43
N GLU A 248 -14.84 10.61 8.33
CA GLU A 248 -16.12 10.82 7.67
C GLU A 248 -15.88 10.55 6.19
N SER A 249 -16.04 9.30 5.77
CA SER A 249 -16.11 8.97 4.36
C SER A 249 -17.31 9.72 3.76
N GLU A 250 -17.10 10.88 3.14
CA GLU A 250 -18.05 11.45 2.19
C GLU A 250 -18.10 10.50 1.00
N ASN A 251 -18.93 9.47 1.12
CA ASN A 251 -19.12 8.47 0.08
C ASN A 251 -19.93 9.12 -1.07
N ARG A 252 -19.24 9.81 -1.98
CA ARG A 252 -19.84 10.31 -3.23
C ARG A 252 -20.03 9.15 -4.19
N LYS A 253 -21.24 8.56 -4.09
CA LYS A 253 -22.09 7.97 -5.14
C LYS A 253 -22.40 6.47 -4.93
N GLN A 254 -23.56 6.19 -4.34
CA GLN A 254 -24.77 5.85 -5.11
C GLN A 254 -25.99 5.85 -4.19
N LYS A 255 -26.93 6.74 -4.53
CA LYS A 255 -28.14 7.07 -3.78
C LYS A 255 -29.23 6.08 -4.16
N THR A 256 -29.48 5.04 -3.35
CA THR A 256 -30.70 4.21 -3.52
C THR A 256 -31.24 3.52 -2.27
N GLU A 257 -30.65 3.70 -1.09
CA GLU A 257 -31.34 3.39 0.17
C GLU A 257 -31.70 4.70 0.87
N LEU A 258 -32.92 4.76 1.44
CA LEU A 258 -33.39 5.89 2.25
C LEU A 258 -32.52 5.94 3.52
N GLU A 259 -31.36 6.60 3.48
CA GLU A 259 -30.44 6.67 4.61
C GLU A 259 -31.18 7.20 5.85
N MET A 260 -31.25 6.38 6.89
CA MET A 260 -31.78 6.79 8.18
C MET A 260 -30.80 7.77 8.81
N GLN A 261 -31.10 9.07 8.71
CA GLN A 261 -30.30 10.09 9.37
C GLN A 261 -30.82 10.34 10.79
N LEU A 262 -29.91 10.31 11.75
CA LEU A 262 -30.14 10.79 13.09
C LEU A 262 -29.87 12.30 13.13
N LEU A 263 -30.80 13.09 13.67
CA LEU A 263 -30.59 14.49 14.02
C LEU A 263 -30.61 14.63 15.54
N CYS A 264 -29.54 15.17 16.13
CA CYS A 264 -29.45 15.33 17.58
C CYS A 264 -29.33 16.83 17.87
N HIS A 265 -30.33 17.40 18.54
CA HIS A 265 -30.26 18.79 18.97
C HIS A 265 -30.94 18.98 20.34
N PRO A 266 -30.37 19.82 21.22
CA PRO A 266 -29.04 20.44 21.13
C PRO A 266 -27.90 19.40 21.24
N ASN A 267 -26.77 19.63 20.56
CA ASN A 267 -25.56 18.82 20.69
C ASN A 267 -24.33 19.72 20.46
N PRO A 268 -23.47 19.98 21.46
CA PRO A 268 -23.48 19.43 22.82
C PRO A 268 -24.68 19.88 23.67
N PHE A 269 -24.99 19.15 24.75
CA PHE A 269 -26.07 19.48 25.68
C PHE A 269 -25.66 19.29 27.15
N THR A 270 -26.31 20.00 28.09
CA THR A 270 -26.07 19.89 29.54
C THR A 270 -27.23 19.23 30.30
N THR A 271 -28.44 19.22 29.73
CA THR A 271 -29.64 18.65 30.36
C THR A 271 -30.24 17.52 29.53
N SER A 272 -30.56 17.79 28.27
CA SER A 272 -31.05 16.78 27.33
C SER A 272 -30.76 17.14 25.87
N THR A 273 -30.66 16.12 25.02
CA THR A 273 -30.76 16.23 23.56
C THR A 273 -31.97 15.46 23.05
N THR A 274 -32.57 15.93 21.97
CA THR A 274 -33.59 15.16 21.25
C THR A 274 -32.97 14.58 19.98
N ILE A 275 -33.12 13.27 19.84
CA ILE A 275 -32.78 12.50 18.67
C ILE A 275 -34.02 12.42 17.79
N HIS A 276 -33.97 12.97 16.58
CA HIS A 276 -35.00 12.85 15.55
C HIS A 276 -34.53 11.92 14.44
N LEU A 277 -35.41 11.00 14.02
CA LEU A 277 -35.19 10.10 12.87
C LEU A 277 -35.92 10.66 11.66
N THR A 278 -35.19 11.11 10.64
CA THR A 278 -35.76 11.92 9.54
C THR A 278 -36.51 11.12 8.47
N SER A 279 -36.36 9.78 8.42
CA SER A 279 -36.89 8.95 7.33
C SER A 279 -37.86 7.84 7.75
N ILE A 280 -38.38 7.85 8.97
CA ILE A 280 -39.43 6.89 9.38
C ILE A 280 -40.80 7.41 8.95
N ALA A 281 -41.34 6.85 7.89
CA ALA A 281 -42.77 6.90 7.60
C ALA A 281 -43.50 5.93 8.55
N GLN A 282 -44.06 6.47 9.63
CA GLN A 282 -45.19 5.92 10.41
C GLN A 282 -45.06 4.58 11.19
N SER A 283 -43.91 3.92 11.28
CA SER A 283 -43.71 2.92 12.36
C SER A 283 -42.25 2.81 12.79
N ALA A 284 -41.95 3.19 14.05
CA ALA A 284 -40.65 2.97 14.69
C ALA A 284 -40.58 1.61 15.41
N GLU A 285 -41.63 0.81 15.32
CA GLU A 285 -41.78 -0.44 16.08
C GLU A 285 -40.73 -1.47 15.62
N GLY A 286 -39.92 -1.94 16.57
CA GLY A 286 -38.83 -2.90 16.31
C GLY A 286 -37.45 -2.27 16.02
N ILE A 287 -37.30 -0.94 16.12
CA ILE A 287 -35.99 -0.28 16.04
C ILE A 287 -35.42 -0.07 17.44
N GLU A 288 -34.19 -0.50 17.69
CA GLU A 288 -33.47 -0.31 18.95
C GLU A 288 -32.33 0.69 18.79
N LEU A 289 -32.32 1.72 19.63
CA LEU A 289 -31.20 2.65 19.78
C LEU A 289 -30.24 2.13 20.85
N LYS A 290 -28.98 1.93 20.47
CA LYS A 290 -27.88 1.60 21.36
C LYS A 290 -26.95 2.79 21.52
N VAL A 291 -26.55 3.06 22.76
CA VAL A 291 -25.65 4.15 23.15
C VAL A 291 -24.39 3.54 23.73
N TYR A 292 -23.23 3.91 23.21
CA TYR A 292 -21.93 3.43 23.66
C TYR A 292 -21.08 4.59 24.19
N ASP A 293 -20.31 4.35 25.25
CA ASP A 293 -19.28 5.30 25.71
C ASP A 293 -18.02 5.24 24.83
N VAL A 294 -17.04 6.11 25.11
CA VAL A 294 -15.78 6.20 24.35
C VAL A 294 -14.91 4.93 24.39
N SER A 295 -15.15 4.03 25.34
CA SER A 295 -14.46 2.74 25.40
C SER A 295 -15.13 1.66 24.54
N GLY A 296 -16.27 1.97 23.89
CA GLY A 296 -17.08 1.03 23.14
C GLY A 296 -18.03 0.20 24.01
N ARG A 297 -18.16 0.50 25.30
CA ARG A 297 -19.09 -0.20 26.20
C ARG A 297 -20.52 0.30 25.99
N LEU A 298 -21.47 -0.63 25.86
CA LEU A 298 -22.91 -0.32 25.78
C LEU A 298 -23.37 0.26 27.13
N VAL A 299 -23.83 1.51 27.12
CA VAL A 299 -24.32 2.22 28.33
C VAL A 299 -25.84 2.34 28.37
N LYS A 300 -26.51 2.31 27.21
CA LYS A 300 -27.98 2.38 27.15
C LYS A 300 -28.51 1.65 25.91
N SER A 301 -29.65 0.99 26.06
CA SER A 301 -30.41 0.38 24.97
C SER A 301 -31.87 0.77 25.12
N VAL A 302 -32.47 1.37 24.09
CA VAL A 302 -33.84 1.86 24.13
C VAL A 302 -34.59 1.40 22.88
N PRO A 303 -35.66 0.60 23.00
CA PRO A 303 -36.57 0.36 21.88
C PRO A 303 -37.29 1.67 21.55
N LEU A 304 -37.35 2.00 20.27
CA LEU A 304 -38.04 3.17 19.77
C LEU A 304 -39.53 2.83 19.56
N THR A 305 -40.41 3.66 20.12
CA THR A 305 -41.86 3.59 19.89
C THR A 305 -42.35 4.79 19.07
N THR A 306 -41.49 5.80 18.87
CA THR A 306 -41.74 7.05 18.16
C THR A 306 -40.55 7.41 17.29
N ASN A 307 -40.71 8.38 16.40
CA ASN A 307 -39.65 8.92 15.55
C ASN A 307 -38.71 9.91 16.27
N HIS A 308 -38.84 10.06 17.59
CA HIS A 308 -38.00 10.92 18.40
C HIS A 308 -37.75 10.33 19.79
N LEU A 309 -36.53 10.51 20.32
CA LEU A 309 -36.15 10.08 21.67
C LEU A 309 -35.34 11.17 22.36
N SER A 310 -35.61 11.42 23.63
CA SER A 310 -34.77 12.29 24.46
C SER A 310 -33.72 11.48 25.22
N LEU A 311 -32.45 11.91 25.12
CA LEU A 311 -31.36 11.46 25.98
C LEU A 311 -31.01 12.57 26.98
N GLY A 312 -30.67 12.23 28.22
CA GLY A 312 -30.51 13.25 29.26
C GLY A 312 -29.70 12.81 30.48
N THR A 313 -30.21 13.16 31.66
CA THR A 313 -29.56 13.14 32.98
C THR A 313 -29.03 11.79 33.45
N ASP A 314 -29.32 10.73 32.71
CA ASP A 314 -28.84 9.37 32.99
C ASP A 314 -27.46 9.08 32.37
N LEU A 315 -26.92 10.00 31.57
CA LEU A 315 -25.57 9.94 31.02
C LEU A 315 -24.63 10.86 31.78
N SER A 316 -23.45 10.36 32.15
CA SER A 316 -22.38 11.19 32.69
C SER A 316 -21.81 12.13 31.62
N PRO A 317 -21.21 13.29 31.98
CA PRO A 317 -20.49 14.13 31.02
C PRO A 317 -19.48 13.32 30.22
N GLY A 318 -19.50 13.46 28.89
CA GLY A 318 -18.74 12.58 28.01
C GLY A 318 -19.21 12.59 26.56
N ILE A 319 -18.52 11.80 25.74
CA ILE A 319 -18.84 11.57 24.32
C ILE A 319 -19.48 10.20 24.19
N TYR A 320 -20.57 10.13 23.44
CA TYR A 320 -21.32 8.90 23.21
C TYR A 320 -21.57 8.67 21.73
N PHE A 321 -21.60 7.39 21.35
CA PHE A 321 -21.86 6.92 20.00
C PHE A 321 -23.23 6.26 19.94
N LEU A 322 -24.03 6.64 18.93
CA LEU A 322 -25.36 6.10 18.71
C LEU A 322 -25.36 5.06 17.59
N LYS A 323 -26.10 3.98 17.75
CA LYS A 323 -26.29 2.94 16.73
C LYS A 323 -27.75 2.49 16.67
N LEU A 324 -28.29 2.33 15.46
CA LEU A 324 -29.64 1.78 15.23
C LEU A 324 -29.53 0.39 14.60
N ASN A 325 -30.17 -0.63 15.20
CA ASN A 325 -30.30 -1.99 14.62
C ASN A 325 -29.00 -2.59 14.05
N GLY A 326 -27.84 -2.27 14.64
CA GLY A 326 -26.56 -2.78 14.13
C GLY A 326 -26.05 -2.13 12.84
N LYS A 327 -26.79 -1.20 12.21
CA LYS A 327 -26.30 -0.37 11.10
C LYS A 327 -25.44 0.79 11.62
N PRO A 328 -24.35 1.17 10.94
CA PRO A 328 -23.53 2.32 11.31
C PRO A 328 -24.32 3.60 11.03
N VAL A 329 -25.04 4.09 12.03
CA VAL A 329 -25.63 5.43 11.97
C VAL A 329 -24.78 6.30 12.87
N GLY A 330 -23.56 6.55 12.41
CA GLY A 330 -22.47 7.16 13.18
C GLY A 330 -22.78 8.58 13.60
N LYS A 331 -23.57 8.74 14.67
CA LYS A 331 -23.83 10.06 15.27
C LYS A 331 -23.23 10.14 16.66
N VAL A 332 -22.43 11.19 16.84
CA VAL A 332 -21.79 11.53 18.10
C VAL A 332 -22.66 12.49 18.87
N VAL A 333 -22.86 12.22 20.17
CA VAL A 333 -23.52 13.16 21.08
C VAL A 333 -22.60 13.49 22.25
N LYS A 334 -22.48 14.78 22.57
CA LYS A 334 -21.63 15.30 23.64
C LYS A 334 -22.47 15.82 24.81
N VAL A 335 -22.32 15.18 25.96
CA VAL A 335 -22.87 15.62 27.24
C VAL A 335 -21.81 16.48 27.93
N ARG A 336 -22.17 17.71 28.29
CA ARG A 336 -21.30 18.66 28.99
C ARG A 336 -21.59 18.70 30.49
#